data_AF-A0A059LLJ2-F1
#
_entry.id   AF-A0A059LLJ2-F1
#
_cell.length_a   1.000
_cell.length_b   1.000
_cell.length_c   1.000
_cell.angle_alpha   90.00
_cell.angle_beta   90.00
_cell.angle_gamma   90.00
#
_symmetry.space_group_name_H-M   'P 1'
#
loop_
_entity.id
_entity.type
_entity.pdbx_description
1 polymer ?
#
loop_
_entity_poly.entity_id
_entity_poly.type
_entity_poly.pdbx_seq_one_letter_code
_entity_poly.pdbx_strand_id
1 'polypeptide(L)'
;PPSRLAAVPHFVVGRKGLGEVLFLKPVDLRFADVAASVDIQRGRVSVRPVRRDGSAQARGTGINQPALLVFREMHVKGQEVRGRGLGGPAAKVRDGPKPRLAKPSEEDTLRFVARLKKASQDAGAAFVDYDVVDGVWTIKVDGF
;
A
#
# COMPACT_ATOMS: atom_id res chain seq x y z
N PRO A 1 -18.07 22.88 -4.62
CA PRO A 1 -17.37 23.73 -5.61
C PRO A 1 -15.96 23.22 -5.92
N PRO A 2 -15.45 23.40 -7.16
CA PRO A 2 -14.13 22.94 -7.62
C PRO A 2 -12.97 23.38 -6.73
N SER A 3 -13.13 24.50 -6.00
CA SER A 3 -12.16 25.01 -5.02
C SER A 3 -11.87 24.04 -3.86
N ARG A 4 -12.83 23.18 -3.48
CA ARG A 4 -12.62 22.19 -2.40
C ARG A 4 -11.70 21.04 -2.81
N LEU A 5 -11.46 20.83 -4.11
CA LEU A 5 -10.54 19.81 -4.61
C LEU A 5 -9.12 20.34 -4.84
N ALA A 6 -8.90 21.65 -4.67
CA ALA A 6 -7.60 22.27 -4.95
C ALA A 6 -6.52 21.94 -3.90
N ALA A 7 -6.94 21.56 -2.68
CA ALA A 7 -6.06 21.20 -1.58
C ALA A 7 -6.82 20.31 -0.61
N VAL A 8 -6.93 19.01 -0.93
CA VAL A 8 -7.62 18.03 -0.08
C VAL A 8 -6.64 17.56 1.01
N PRO A 9 -6.86 17.91 2.29
CA PRO A 9 -6.01 17.45 3.38
C PRO A 9 -6.29 15.98 3.70
N HIS A 10 -5.30 15.29 4.27
CA HIS A 10 -5.43 13.90 4.72
C HIS A 10 -6.01 12.96 3.64
N PHE A 11 -5.63 13.19 2.38
CA PHE A 11 -6.15 12.40 1.28
C PHE A 11 -5.62 10.97 1.35
N VAL A 12 -6.53 10.00 1.27
CA VAL A 12 -6.21 8.57 1.32
C VAL A 12 -6.87 7.87 0.15
N VAL A 13 -6.10 7.02 -0.53
CA VAL A 13 -6.61 6.12 -1.57
C VAL A 13 -6.27 4.69 -1.15
N GLY A 14 -7.27 3.83 -1.09
CA GLY A 14 -7.10 2.47 -0.60
C GLY A 14 -7.83 1.43 -1.41
N ARG A 15 -7.31 0.21 -1.40
CA ARG A 15 -8.00 -0.98 -1.90
C ARG A 15 -8.15 -1.97 -0.74
N LYS A 16 -9.41 -2.22 -0.36
CA LYS A 16 -9.77 -3.06 0.77
C LYS A 16 -9.02 -4.41 0.72
N GLY A 17 -8.32 -4.73 1.80
CA GLY A 17 -7.57 -5.97 1.97
C GLY A 17 -6.18 -5.99 1.31
N LEU A 18 -5.79 -4.97 0.54
CA LEU A 18 -4.49 -4.97 -0.17
C LEU A 18 -3.55 -3.87 0.28
N GLY A 19 -4.04 -2.64 0.46
CA GLY A 19 -3.15 -1.54 0.82
C GLY A 19 -3.77 -0.16 0.60
N GLU A 20 -3.01 0.85 1.01
CA GLU A 20 -3.41 2.26 1.04
C GLU A 20 -2.23 3.18 0.71
N VAL A 21 -2.55 4.35 0.14
CA VAL A 21 -1.67 5.49 -0.08
C VAL A 21 -2.21 6.64 0.75
N LEU A 22 -1.45 7.06 1.76
CA LEU A 22 -1.81 8.17 2.64
C LEU A 22 -0.94 9.37 2.32
N PHE A 23 -1.51 10.41 1.73
CA PHE A 23 -0.77 11.61 1.35
C PHE A 23 -0.54 12.50 2.58
N LEU A 24 0.73 12.85 2.81
CA LEU A 24 1.16 13.60 4.00
C LEU A 24 0.99 15.11 3.84
N LYS A 25 0.77 15.58 2.62
CA LYS A 25 0.49 16.98 2.29
C LYS A 25 -0.87 17.09 1.59
N PRO A 26 -1.54 18.26 1.64
CA PRO A 26 -2.75 18.49 0.86
C PRO A 26 -2.53 18.25 -0.64
N VAL A 27 -3.49 17.58 -1.28
CA VAL A 27 -3.40 17.14 -2.68
C VAL A 27 -4.36 17.94 -3.55
N ASP A 28 -3.89 18.47 -4.68
CA ASP A 28 -4.76 19.05 -5.71
C ASP A 28 -5.30 17.94 -6.63
N LEU A 29 -6.61 17.70 -6.55
CA LEU A 29 -7.31 16.64 -7.27
C LEU A 29 -8.13 17.14 -8.45
N ARG A 30 -8.17 18.45 -8.72
CA ARG A 30 -9.05 19.03 -9.77
C ARG A 30 -8.83 18.39 -11.14
N PHE A 31 -7.61 17.99 -11.42
CA PHE A 31 -7.18 17.44 -12.71
C PHE A 31 -6.62 16.02 -12.62
N ALA A 32 -6.70 15.39 -11.45
CA ALA A 32 -6.22 14.02 -11.26
C ALA A 32 -7.31 13.02 -11.68
N ASP A 33 -6.92 11.98 -12.42
CA ASP A 33 -7.71 10.76 -12.51
C ASP A 33 -7.13 9.75 -11.53
N VAL A 34 -7.62 9.80 -10.29
CA VAL A 34 -7.11 8.95 -9.19
C VAL A 34 -7.25 7.46 -9.52
N ALA A 35 -8.33 7.07 -10.20
CA ALA A 35 -8.59 5.67 -10.55
C ALA A 35 -7.60 5.15 -11.60
N ALA A 36 -7.20 5.98 -12.56
CA ALA A 36 -6.19 5.61 -13.57
C ALA A 36 -4.75 5.73 -13.04
N SER A 37 -4.52 6.63 -12.08
CA SER A 37 -3.21 6.92 -11.53
C SER A 37 -2.75 5.96 -10.45
N VAL A 38 -3.65 5.37 -9.66
CA VAL A 38 -3.30 4.54 -8.51
C VAL A 38 -3.69 3.08 -8.76
N ASP A 39 -2.69 2.20 -8.83
CA ASP A 39 -2.87 0.74 -8.87
C ASP A 39 -2.35 0.11 -7.58
N ILE A 40 -3.23 -0.60 -6.88
CA ILE A 40 -2.92 -1.32 -5.64
C ILE A 40 -3.20 -2.80 -5.87
N GLN A 41 -2.15 -3.60 -5.76
CA GLN A 41 -2.16 -5.06 -5.89
C GLN A 41 -1.50 -5.68 -4.64
N ARG A 42 -1.58 -6.99 -4.50
CA ARG A 42 -0.90 -7.69 -3.41
C ARG A 42 0.60 -7.47 -3.50
N GLY A 43 1.20 -6.91 -2.45
CA GLY A 43 2.63 -6.62 -2.39
C GLY A 43 3.13 -5.55 -3.35
N ARG A 44 2.22 -4.78 -3.99
CA ARG A 44 2.59 -3.73 -4.93
C ARG A 44 1.62 -2.55 -4.85
N VAL A 45 2.18 -1.36 -4.74
CA VAL A 45 1.46 -0.09 -4.90
C VAL A 45 2.20 0.68 -5.98
N SER A 46 1.47 1.23 -6.95
CA SER A 46 2.03 2.03 -8.03
C SER A 46 1.18 3.27 -8.22
N VAL A 47 1.82 4.44 -8.16
CA VAL A 47 1.18 5.73 -8.42
C VAL A 47 1.87 6.32 -9.65
N ARG A 48 1.09 6.64 -10.67
CA ARG A 48 1.57 7.32 -11.88
C ARG A 48 1.12 8.78 -11.81
N PRO A 49 2.03 9.71 -11.47
CA PRO A 49 1.70 11.12 -11.35
C PRO A 49 1.61 11.77 -12.73
N VAL A 50 0.54 11.49 -13.46
CA VAL A 50 0.25 12.08 -14.78
C VAL A 50 -0.98 12.97 -14.70
N ARG A 51 -1.03 14.02 -15.52
CA ARG A 51 -2.23 14.83 -15.74
C ARG A 51 -3.14 14.14 -16.77
N ARG A 52 -4.36 14.66 -16.96
CA ARG A 52 -5.30 14.14 -17.99
C ARG A 52 -4.75 14.23 -19.41
N ASP A 53 -3.87 15.20 -19.69
CA ASP A 53 -3.19 15.34 -20.98
C ASP A 53 -1.99 14.38 -21.15
N GLY A 54 -1.73 13.52 -20.17
CA GLY A 54 -0.62 12.56 -20.16
C GLY A 54 0.72 13.14 -19.68
N SER A 55 0.82 14.45 -19.41
CA SER A 55 2.06 15.06 -18.92
C SER A 55 2.37 14.64 -17.48
N ALA A 56 3.65 14.44 -17.18
CA ALA A 56 4.09 14.15 -15.82
C ALA A 56 3.86 15.34 -14.87
N GLN A 57 3.43 15.06 -13.64
CA GLN A 57 3.34 16.04 -12.56
C GLN A 57 4.70 16.16 -11.89
N ALA A 58 5.14 17.41 -11.68
CA ALA A 58 6.38 17.68 -10.96
C ALA A 58 6.26 17.20 -9.51
N ARG A 59 7.39 16.84 -8.91
CA ARG A 59 7.44 16.48 -7.48
C ARG A 59 6.86 17.61 -6.63
N GLY A 60 6.05 17.25 -5.64
CA GLY A 60 5.32 18.18 -4.79
C GLY A 60 4.07 18.79 -5.42
N THR A 61 3.58 18.29 -6.56
CA THR A 61 2.37 18.77 -7.22
C THR A 61 1.35 17.65 -7.43
N GLY A 62 0.06 17.99 -7.35
CA GLY A 62 -1.03 17.02 -7.49
C GLY A 62 -0.81 15.79 -6.59
N ILE A 63 -0.82 14.60 -7.20
CA ILE A 63 -0.60 13.32 -6.50
C ILE A 63 0.88 12.94 -6.38
N ASN A 64 1.81 13.69 -6.99
CA ASN A 64 3.25 13.48 -6.79
C ASN A 64 3.70 14.11 -5.48
N GLN A 65 3.21 13.61 -4.34
CA GLN A 65 3.46 14.18 -3.01
C GLN A 65 4.09 13.13 -2.09
N PRO A 66 4.77 13.57 -1.01
CA PRO A 66 5.16 12.68 0.05
C PRO A 66 3.96 11.90 0.60
N ALA A 67 4.13 10.59 0.79
CA ALA A 67 3.06 9.70 1.20
C ALA A 67 3.58 8.54 2.05
N LEU A 68 2.69 7.95 2.85
CA LEU A 68 2.87 6.62 3.41
C LEU A 68 2.21 5.60 2.50
N LEU A 69 2.92 4.53 2.18
CA LEU A 69 2.39 3.37 1.50
C LEU A 69 2.23 2.24 2.50
N VAL A 70 1.00 1.72 2.58
CA VAL A 70 0.64 0.61 3.46
C VAL A 70 0.34 -0.60 2.59
N PHE A 71 1.08 -1.68 2.82
CA PHE A 71 0.90 -2.98 2.16
C PHE A 71 0.31 -3.95 3.16
N ARG A 72 -0.80 -4.59 2.81
CA ARG A 72 -1.48 -5.59 3.65
C ARG A 72 -1.22 -6.99 3.14
N GLU A 73 -1.44 -7.97 4.02
CA GLU A 73 -1.28 -9.40 3.73
C GLU A 73 0.16 -9.79 3.34
N MET A 74 1.13 -9.06 3.89
CA MET A 74 2.57 -9.30 3.76
C MET A 74 3.04 -10.24 4.86
N HIS A 75 2.66 -11.51 4.83
CA HIS A 75 2.98 -12.45 5.91
C HIS A 75 4.34 -13.15 5.71
N VAL A 76 4.95 -13.57 6.82
CA VAL A 76 6.14 -14.42 6.80
C VAL A 76 5.79 -15.77 6.15
N LYS A 77 6.65 -16.31 5.28
CA LYS A 77 6.42 -17.62 4.65
C LYS A 77 6.13 -18.69 5.70
N GLY A 78 5.13 -19.54 5.46
CA GLY A 78 4.68 -20.56 6.41
C GLY A 78 3.61 -20.09 7.40
N GLN A 79 3.37 -18.77 7.49
CA GLN A 79 2.15 -18.20 8.09
C GLN A 79 1.00 -18.09 7.08
N GLU A 80 1.00 -18.82 5.97
CA GLU A 80 -0.19 -18.84 5.13
C GLU A 80 -1.31 -19.58 5.88
N VAL A 81 -2.55 -19.08 5.74
CA VAL A 81 -3.73 -19.72 6.32
C VAL A 81 -3.74 -21.18 5.87
N ARG A 82 -3.55 -22.12 6.81
CA ARG A 82 -3.84 -23.54 6.57
C ARG A 82 -5.28 -23.63 6.06
N GLY A 83 -5.45 -23.74 4.73
CA GLY A 83 -6.77 -23.78 4.09
C GLY A 83 -6.94 -22.95 2.80
N ARG A 84 -5.99 -22.09 2.38
CA ARG A 84 -6.01 -21.52 1.01
C ARG A 84 -4.85 -22.06 0.19
N GLY A 85 -4.99 -23.30 -0.25
CA GLY A 85 -4.23 -23.81 -1.39
C GLY A 85 -4.57 -23.00 -2.65
N LEU A 86 -3.56 -22.74 -3.45
CA LEU A 86 -3.67 -22.20 -4.80
C LEU A 86 -4.63 -23.08 -5.63
N GLY A 87 -5.75 -22.52 -6.12
CA GLY A 87 -6.58 -23.10 -7.16
C GLY A 87 -8.05 -23.31 -6.79
N GLY A 88 -8.93 -22.46 -7.33
CA GLY A 88 -10.40 -22.69 -7.34
C GLY A 88 -11.22 -21.39 -7.27
N PRO A 89 -12.30 -21.25 -8.06
CA PRO A 89 -13.04 -20.00 -8.17
C PRO A 89 -13.83 -19.71 -6.88
N ALA A 90 -13.71 -18.46 -6.41
CA ALA A 90 -14.59 -17.79 -5.45
C ALA A 90 -15.06 -18.66 -4.25
N ALA A 91 -14.14 -18.94 -3.32
CA ALA A 91 -14.55 -19.37 -1.98
C ALA A 91 -15.37 -18.26 -1.31
N LYS A 92 -16.67 -18.50 -1.16
CA LYS A 92 -17.62 -17.65 -0.42
C LYS A 92 -17.01 -17.24 0.91
N VAL A 93 -16.93 -15.93 1.15
CA VAL A 93 -16.57 -15.36 2.45
C VAL A 93 -17.62 -15.86 3.45
N ARG A 94 -17.24 -16.81 4.31
CA ARG A 94 -18.03 -17.16 5.49
C ARG A 94 -17.72 -16.10 6.56
N ASP A 95 -18.75 -15.49 7.13
CA ASP A 95 -18.68 -14.57 8.28
C ASP A 95 -18.30 -15.29 9.59
N GLY A 96 -17.30 -16.17 9.53
CA GLY A 96 -16.71 -16.85 10.67
C GLY A 96 -15.41 -16.17 11.11
N PRO A 97 -14.92 -16.47 12.33
CA PRO A 97 -13.62 -15.96 12.78
C PRO A 97 -12.54 -16.36 11.78
N LYS A 98 -11.77 -15.37 11.29
CA LYS A 98 -10.61 -15.64 10.43
C LYS A 98 -9.69 -16.62 11.17
N PRO A 99 -9.30 -17.75 10.57
CA PRO A 99 -8.36 -18.68 11.18
C PRO A 99 -7.07 -17.93 11.54
N ARG A 100 -6.67 -18.01 12.82
CA ARG A 100 -5.43 -17.38 13.29
C ARG A 100 -4.24 -18.06 12.63
N LEU A 101 -3.37 -17.25 12.01
CA LEU A 101 -2.09 -17.72 11.50
C LEU A 101 -1.24 -18.20 12.68
N ALA A 102 -0.46 -19.27 12.46
CA ALA A 102 0.55 -19.66 13.44
C ALA A 102 1.52 -18.48 13.63
N LYS A 103 1.93 -18.22 14.88
CA LYS A 103 2.96 -17.22 15.16
C LYS A 103 4.26 -17.67 14.50
N PRO A 104 4.95 -16.83 13.70
CA PRO A 104 6.21 -17.21 13.08
C PRO A 104 7.31 -17.26 14.15
N SER A 105 8.41 -17.95 13.86
CA SER A 105 9.58 -17.86 14.73
C SER A 105 10.12 -16.42 14.75
N GLU A 106 10.79 -16.05 15.84
CA GLU A 106 11.44 -14.74 15.93
C GLU A 106 12.51 -14.58 14.83
N GLU A 107 13.28 -15.62 14.57
CA GLU A 107 14.30 -15.64 13.52
C GLU A 107 13.71 -15.40 12.12
N ASP A 108 12.59 -16.06 11.78
CA ASP A 108 11.91 -15.86 10.50
C ASP A 108 11.34 -14.45 10.37
N THR A 109 10.82 -13.91 11.47
CA THR A 109 10.32 -12.54 11.54
C THR A 109 11.45 -11.54 11.26
N LEU A 110 12.60 -11.70 11.93
CA LEU A 110 13.77 -10.83 11.74
C LEU A 110 14.29 -10.88 10.30
N ARG A 111 14.42 -12.08 9.73
CA ARG A 111 14.81 -12.25 8.32
C ARG A 111 13.84 -11.58 7.37
N PHE A 112 12.53 -11.69 7.62
CA PHE A 112 11.52 -11.07 6.78
C PHE A 112 11.55 -9.55 6.88
N VAL A 113 11.63 -8.98 8.09
CA VAL A 113 11.77 -7.53 8.31
C VAL A 113 13.02 -6.98 7.63
N ALA A 114 14.16 -7.70 7.68
CA ALA A 114 15.37 -7.30 6.98
C ALA A 114 15.16 -7.22 5.46
N ARG A 115 14.39 -8.15 4.87
CA ARG A 115 14.02 -8.11 3.45
C ARG A 115 13.11 -6.93 3.13
N LEU A 116 12.14 -6.62 3.99
CA LEU A 116 11.26 -5.46 3.79
C LEU A 116 12.02 -4.14 3.88
N LYS A 117 12.98 -4.01 4.82
CA LYS A 117 13.86 -2.84 4.91
C LYS A 117 14.67 -2.65 3.63
N LYS A 118 15.29 -3.72 3.13
CA LYS A 118 16.04 -3.69 1.86
C LYS A 118 15.12 -3.33 0.69
N ALA A 119 13.96 -3.97 0.57
CA ALA A 119 13.00 -3.68 -0.49
C ALA A 119 12.48 -2.23 -0.43
N SER A 120 12.32 -1.65 0.77
CA SER A 120 11.98 -0.23 0.94
C SER A 120 13.08 0.64 0.33
N GLN A 121 14.34 0.38 0.70
CA GLN A 121 15.49 1.14 0.24
C GLN A 121 15.69 1.03 -1.27
N ASP A 122 15.60 -0.18 -1.83
CA ASP A 122 15.73 -0.43 -3.27
C ASP A 122 14.65 0.31 -4.08
N ALA A 123 13.48 0.56 -3.48
CA ALA A 123 12.40 1.36 -4.06
C ALA A 123 12.55 2.87 -3.81
N GLY A 124 13.64 3.33 -3.19
CA GLY A 124 13.85 4.74 -2.84
C GLY A 124 12.95 5.24 -1.71
N ALA A 125 12.46 4.33 -0.86
CA ALA A 125 11.56 4.61 0.25
C ALA A 125 12.23 4.36 1.60
N ALA A 126 11.76 5.07 2.63
CA ALA A 126 12.15 4.81 4.00
C ALA A 126 11.23 3.75 4.62
N PHE A 127 11.80 2.69 5.19
CA PHE A 127 11.05 1.75 6.02
C PHE A 127 10.49 2.48 7.25
N VAL A 128 9.20 2.31 7.53
CA VAL A 128 8.56 2.92 8.70
C VAL A 128 8.29 1.85 9.75
N ASP A 129 7.52 0.82 9.41
CA ASP A 129 7.11 -0.20 10.36
C ASP A 129 6.67 -1.50 9.68
N TYR A 130 6.64 -2.59 10.45
CA TYR A 130 6.03 -3.86 10.05
C TYR A 130 5.31 -4.53 11.22
N ASP A 131 3.99 -4.72 11.08
CA ASP A 131 3.17 -5.53 11.98
C ASP A 131 3.13 -6.98 11.48
N VAL A 132 3.75 -7.88 12.25
CA VAL A 132 3.81 -9.31 11.95
C VAL A 132 2.47 -10.04 12.14
N VAL A 133 1.60 -9.54 13.01
CA VAL A 133 0.32 -10.19 13.31
C VAL A 133 -0.63 -9.99 12.14
N ASP A 134 -0.76 -8.75 11.68
CA ASP A 134 -1.65 -8.40 10.58
C ASP A 134 -0.98 -8.45 9.20
N GLY A 135 0.34 -8.64 9.15
CA GLY A 135 1.12 -8.64 7.92
C GLY A 135 1.06 -7.27 7.23
N VAL A 136 1.23 -6.20 7.99
CA VAL A 136 1.12 -4.82 7.51
C VAL A 136 2.51 -4.21 7.44
N TRP A 137 2.97 -3.90 6.23
CA TRP A 137 4.23 -3.21 5.99
C TRP A 137 3.97 -1.76 5.59
N THR A 138 4.63 -0.82 6.27
CA THR A 138 4.51 0.62 5.98
C THR A 138 5.86 1.19 5.56
N ILE A 139 5.86 1.95 4.47
CA ILE A 139 7.01 2.74 4.02
C ILE A 139 6.60 4.19 3.76
N LYS A 140 7.58 5.08 3.79
CA LYS A 140 7.42 6.49 3.42
C LYS A 140 8.17 6.78 2.12
N VAL A 141 7.50 7.47 1.21
CA VAL A 141 8.09 8.03 -0.01
C VAL A 141 8.00 9.55 0.02
N ASP A 142 8.97 10.22 -0.59
CA ASP A 142 8.94 11.69 -0.72
C ASP A 142 8.22 12.17 -2.00
N GLY A 143 7.82 11.24 -2.86
CA GLY A 143 7.13 11.46 -4.13
C GLY A 143 7.14 10.17 -4.97
N PHE A 144 6.55 10.23 -6.16
CA PHE A 144 6.40 9.12 -7.10
C PHE A 144 7.03 9.43 -8.46
#